data_AF-A0A6A7MYA4-F1
#
_entry.id   AF-A0A6A7MYA4-F1
#
_cell.length_a   1.000
_cell.length_b   1.000
_cell.length_c   1.000
_cell.angle_alpha   90.00
_cell.angle_beta   90.00
_cell.angle_gamma   90.00
#
_symmetry.space_group_name_H-M   'P 1'
#
loop_
_entity.id
_entity.type
_entity.pdbx_description
1 polymer ?
#
loop_
_entity_poly.entity_id
_entity_poly.type
_entity_poly.pdbx_seq_one_letter_code
_entity_poly.pdbx_strand_id
1 'polypeptide(L)'
;MSRKVHPEFAYQSRELEGQIEGILGDPPDRKNYQRMIDALVSEYASGGGIEDVNMLAFALVDHLEFNNPKGLLAEAEDYEFGDAARVFAMASCKGEEAARMYAALEENLPDLARQAIITAFLYKNPRKWDDDDQSLDQLSANDDGDDVDDEGQATDDFAQMFDQDGD
;
A
#
# COMPACT_ATOMS: atom_id res chain seq x y z
N MET A 1 -18.33 -2.34 -0.93
CA MET A 1 -17.45 -2.85 0.14
C MET A 1 -16.12 -2.12 0.02
N SER A 2 -15.76 -1.33 1.03
CA SER A 2 -14.42 -0.73 1.10
C SER A 2 -13.41 -1.87 1.18
N ARG A 3 -12.41 -1.89 0.29
CA ARG A 3 -11.33 -2.88 0.32
C ARG A 3 -10.44 -2.53 1.51
N LYS A 4 -10.39 -3.41 2.52
CA LYS A 4 -9.63 -3.14 3.74
C LYS A 4 -8.30 -3.87 3.69
N VAL A 5 -7.21 -3.14 3.52
CA VAL A 5 -5.87 -3.68 3.78
C VAL A 5 -5.72 -3.97 5.27
N HIS A 6 -5.10 -5.11 5.59
CA HIS A 6 -4.85 -5.49 6.97
C HIS A 6 -3.93 -4.46 7.66
N PRO A 7 -4.23 -4.03 8.91
CA PRO A 7 -3.44 -3.01 9.60
C PRO A 7 -1.94 -3.34 9.70
N GLU A 8 -1.61 -4.62 9.85
CA GLU A 8 -0.21 -5.06 9.89
C GLU A 8 0.51 -4.79 8.56
N PHE A 9 -0.13 -5.07 7.42
CA PHE A 9 0.46 -4.75 6.12
C PHE A 9 0.63 -3.25 5.91
N ALA A 10 -0.35 -2.45 6.35
CA ALA A 10 -0.24 -0.99 6.34
C ALA A 10 0.92 -0.48 7.21
N TYR A 11 1.10 -1.07 8.40
CA TYR A 11 2.22 -0.74 9.29
C TYR A 11 3.57 -1.10 8.67
N GLN A 12 3.76 -2.35 8.23
CA GLN A 12 5.01 -2.80 7.62
C GLN A 12 5.35 -2.01 6.35
N SER A 13 4.35 -1.61 5.57
CA SER A 13 4.57 -0.77 4.38
C SER A 13 5.11 0.62 4.72
N ARG A 14 4.71 1.21 5.85
CA ARG A 14 5.20 2.51 6.33
C ARG A 14 6.57 2.37 6.99
N GLU A 15 6.82 1.28 7.71
CA GLU A 15 8.15 0.98 8.24
C GLU A 15 9.17 0.77 7.11
N LEU A 16 8.78 0.11 6.02
CA LEU A 16 9.61 -0.05 4.83
C LEU A 16 9.99 1.30 4.21
N GLU A 17 9.05 2.25 4.14
CA GLU A 17 9.32 3.62 3.69
C GLU A 17 10.38 4.29 4.57
N GLY A 18 10.18 4.28 5.90
CA GLY A 18 11.14 4.85 6.84
C GLY A 18 12.52 4.17 6.80
N GLN A 19 12.56 2.86 6.59
CA GLN A 19 13.81 2.11 6.40
C GLN A 19 14.54 2.57 5.13
N ILE A 20 13.85 2.64 3.99
CA ILE A 20 14.42 3.10 2.71
C ILE A 20 14.96 4.52 2.84
N GLU A 21 14.19 5.43 3.44
CA GLU A 21 14.61 6.81 3.67
C GLU A 21 15.82 6.88 4.60
N GLY A 22 15.84 6.10 5.69
CA GLY A 22 16.96 6.04 6.63
C GLY A 22 18.26 5.55 6.00
N ILE A 23 18.19 4.60 5.06
CA ILE A 23 19.35 4.06 4.36
C ILE A 23 19.86 5.02 3.29
N LEU A 24 18.94 5.66 2.57
CA LEU A 24 19.29 6.69 1.59
C LEU A 24 19.92 7.90 2.30
N GLY A 25 19.36 8.34 3.43
CA GLY A 25 19.82 9.52 4.15
C GLY A 25 19.60 10.83 3.38
N ASP A 26 20.11 11.93 3.95
CA ASP A 26 20.05 13.27 3.37
C ASP A 26 21.45 13.95 3.41
N PRO A 27 22.12 14.15 2.25
CA PRO A 27 21.66 13.86 0.90
C PRO A 27 21.67 12.35 0.57
N PRO A 28 20.86 11.89 -0.42
CA PRO A 28 20.72 10.46 -0.73
C PRO A 28 22.01 9.76 -1.18
N ASP A 29 22.46 8.73 -0.45
CA ASP A 29 23.53 7.80 -0.81
C ASP A 29 22.99 6.55 -1.52
N ARG A 30 22.68 6.72 -2.81
CA ARG A 30 22.20 5.64 -3.69
C ARG A 30 23.21 4.50 -3.85
N LYS A 31 24.50 4.75 -3.65
CA LYS A 31 25.56 3.74 -3.80
C LYS A 31 25.57 2.81 -2.60
N ASN A 32 25.47 3.36 -1.39
CA ASN A 32 25.34 2.56 -0.18
C ASN A 32 24.04 1.76 -0.17
N TYR A 33 22.93 2.42 -0.54
CA TYR A 33 21.62 1.77 -0.69
C TYR A 33 21.69 0.55 -1.62
N GLN A 34 22.22 0.72 -2.84
CA GLN A 34 22.32 -0.38 -3.80
C GLN A 34 23.20 -1.53 -3.29
N ARG A 35 24.34 -1.21 -2.64
CA ARG A 35 25.20 -2.25 -2.05
C ARG A 35 24.48 -3.09 -1.01
N MET A 36 23.58 -2.49 -0.24
CA MET A 36 22.83 -3.23 0.78
C MET A 36 21.77 -4.12 0.15
N ILE A 37 21.07 -3.64 -0.89
CA ILE A 37 20.16 -4.48 -1.68
C ILE A 37 20.92 -5.65 -2.31
N ASP A 38 22.04 -5.38 -2.98
CA ASP A 38 22.83 -6.43 -3.65
C ASP A 38 23.30 -7.50 -2.65
N ALA A 39 23.73 -7.09 -1.46
CA ALA A 39 24.15 -8.01 -0.40
C ALA A 39 22.99 -8.89 0.10
N LEU A 40 21.81 -8.30 0.34
CA LEU A 40 20.64 -9.04 0.79
C LEU A 40 20.12 -9.99 -0.29
N VAL A 41 20.03 -9.52 -1.53
CA VAL A 41 19.59 -10.35 -2.67
C VAL A 41 20.51 -11.56 -2.83
N SER A 42 21.83 -11.37 -2.73
CA SER A 42 22.80 -12.47 -2.83
C SER A 42 22.67 -13.47 -1.67
N GLU A 43 22.50 -12.97 -0.46
CA GLU A 43 22.32 -13.81 0.74
C GLU A 43 21.04 -14.66 0.64
N TYR A 44 19.89 -14.06 0.33
CA TYR A 44 18.64 -14.81 0.15
C TYR A 44 18.69 -15.76 -1.06
N ALA A 45 19.34 -15.38 -2.15
CA ALA A 45 19.53 -16.26 -3.31
C ALA A 45 20.37 -17.50 -3.00
N SER A 46 21.17 -17.48 -1.93
CA SER A 46 21.92 -18.64 -1.45
C SER A 46 21.12 -19.53 -0.48
N GLY A 47 19.86 -19.18 -0.20
CA GLY A 47 19.02 -19.84 0.79
C GLY A 47 19.29 -19.40 2.24
N GLY A 48 20.10 -18.36 2.42
CA GLY A 48 20.33 -17.70 3.71
C GLY A 48 19.38 -16.53 3.93
N GLY A 49 19.82 -15.58 4.76
CA GLY A 49 19.13 -14.31 4.98
C GLY A 49 18.44 -14.20 6.34
N ILE A 50 17.80 -13.06 6.55
CA ILE A 50 17.14 -12.73 7.82
C ILE A 50 15.66 -13.08 7.67
N GLU A 51 15.11 -13.86 8.60
CA GLU A 51 13.69 -14.18 8.64
C GLU A 51 12.87 -13.00 9.20
N ASP A 52 12.92 -11.86 8.50
CA ASP A 52 12.24 -10.62 8.86
C ASP A 52 11.53 -10.03 7.63
N VAL A 53 10.25 -9.71 7.78
CA VAL A 53 9.40 -9.22 6.68
C VAL A 53 9.94 -7.93 6.09
N ASN A 54 10.44 -7.00 6.93
CA ASN A 54 10.93 -5.71 6.46
C ASN A 54 12.25 -5.86 5.71
N MET A 55 13.18 -6.65 6.25
CA MET A 55 14.44 -6.95 5.56
C MET A 55 14.22 -7.65 4.21
N LEU A 56 13.25 -8.56 4.15
CA LEU A 56 12.90 -9.25 2.92
C LEU A 56 12.18 -8.35 1.92
N ALA A 57 11.23 -7.53 2.38
CA ALA A 57 10.52 -6.57 1.55
C ALA A 57 11.49 -5.54 0.98
N PHE A 58 12.45 -5.07 1.78
CA PHE A 58 13.54 -4.19 1.33
C PHE A 58 14.40 -4.83 0.25
N ALA A 59 14.80 -6.10 0.41
CA ALA A 59 15.56 -6.81 -0.62
C ALA A 59 14.78 -7.00 -1.93
N LEU A 60 13.46 -7.17 -1.84
CA LEU A 60 12.58 -7.38 -3.00
C LEU A 60 12.15 -6.07 -3.69
N VAL A 61 12.10 -4.96 -2.95
CA VAL A 61 11.31 -3.78 -3.34
C VAL A 61 11.67 -3.28 -4.74
N ASP A 62 12.95 -3.15 -5.08
CA ASP A 62 13.37 -2.63 -6.37
C ASP A 62 13.37 -3.65 -7.51
N HIS A 63 13.25 -4.93 -7.17
CA HIS A 63 13.27 -6.03 -8.14
C HIS A 63 11.87 -6.49 -8.56
N LEU A 64 10.83 -6.23 -7.76
CA LEU A 64 9.47 -6.71 -8.05
C LEU A 64 8.80 -6.01 -9.25
N GLU A 65 8.14 -6.83 -10.07
CA GLU A 65 7.15 -6.48 -11.08
C GLU A 65 5.81 -7.11 -10.70
N PHE A 66 4.73 -6.33 -10.75
CA PHE A 66 3.40 -6.78 -10.35
C PHE A 66 2.52 -7.01 -11.58
N ASN A 67 2.14 -8.27 -11.79
CA ASN A 67 1.35 -8.69 -12.95
C ASN A 67 -0.15 -8.74 -12.62
N ASN A 68 -0.52 -8.79 -11.34
CA ASN A 68 -1.91 -8.74 -10.90
C ASN A 68 -2.13 -7.85 -9.65
N PRO A 69 -2.09 -6.51 -9.80
CA PRO A 69 -2.29 -5.57 -8.68
C PRO A 69 -3.62 -5.72 -7.94
N LYS A 70 -4.70 -6.09 -8.66
CA LYS A 70 -6.02 -6.29 -8.04
C LYS A 70 -6.04 -7.54 -7.17
N GLY A 71 -5.39 -8.61 -7.62
CA GLY A 71 -5.22 -9.84 -6.84
C GLY A 71 -4.37 -9.59 -5.59
N LEU A 72 -3.24 -8.92 -5.73
CA LEU A 72 -2.36 -8.58 -4.59
C LEU A 72 -3.07 -7.73 -3.53
N LEU A 73 -3.91 -6.77 -3.95
CA LEU A 73 -4.70 -5.98 -3.02
C LEU A 73 -5.75 -6.83 -2.28
N ALA A 74 -6.30 -7.87 -2.90
CA ALA A 74 -7.22 -8.79 -2.24
C ALA A 74 -6.49 -9.72 -1.26
N GLU A 75 -5.26 -10.15 -1.59
CA GLU A 75 -4.41 -10.93 -0.66
C GLU A 75 -3.95 -10.10 0.55
N ALA A 76 -3.97 -8.77 0.45
CA ALA A 76 -3.62 -7.87 1.54
C ALA A 76 -4.69 -7.77 2.65
N GLU A 77 -5.85 -8.42 2.51
CA GLU A 77 -6.89 -8.43 3.54
C GLU A 77 -6.57 -9.39 4.70
N ASP A 78 -5.73 -10.42 4.45
CA ASP A 78 -5.36 -11.45 5.43
C ASP A 78 -3.83 -11.55 5.60
N TYR A 79 -3.36 -11.15 6.77
CA TYR A 79 -1.94 -11.21 7.13
C TYR A 79 -1.47 -12.60 7.57
N GLU A 80 -2.34 -13.42 8.15
CA GLU A 80 -1.95 -14.69 8.78
C GLU A 80 -2.13 -15.89 7.84
N PHE A 81 -3.25 -15.99 7.12
CA PHE A 81 -3.66 -17.24 6.44
C PHE A 81 -3.76 -17.15 4.91
N GLY A 82 -3.07 -16.19 4.28
CA GLY A 82 -3.06 -16.05 2.82
C GLY A 82 -2.29 -17.16 2.08
N ASP A 83 -2.52 -17.28 0.77
CA ASP A 83 -1.91 -18.31 -0.08
C ASP A 83 -0.61 -17.78 -0.72
N ALA A 84 0.53 -18.28 -0.26
CA ALA A 84 1.84 -17.90 -0.78
C ALA A 84 1.95 -18.17 -2.29
N ALA A 85 1.62 -19.38 -2.76
CA ALA A 85 1.73 -19.74 -4.17
C ALA A 85 0.89 -18.82 -5.06
N ARG A 86 -0.28 -18.41 -4.58
CA ARG A 86 -1.13 -17.43 -5.25
C ARG A 86 -0.45 -16.06 -5.38
N VAL A 87 0.21 -15.56 -4.33
CA VAL A 87 0.96 -14.30 -4.37
C VAL A 87 2.19 -14.39 -5.27
N PHE A 88 2.93 -15.50 -5.21
CA PHE A 88 4.08 -15.75 -6.07
C PHE A 88 3.71 -15.71 -7.56
N ALA A 89 2.53 -16.22 -7.93
CA ALA A 89 2.02 -16.15 -9.30
C ALA A 89 1.61 -14.73 -9.77
N MET A 90 1.46 -13.77 -8.85
CA MET A 90 1.03 -12.40 -9.15
C MET A 90 2.19 -11.40 -9.31
N ALA A 91 3.42 -11.82 -9.01
CA ALA A 91 4.60 -10.99 -9.10
C ALA A 91 5.79 -11.77 -9.69
N SER A 92 6.80 -11.03 -10.13
CA SER A 92 8.06 -11.57 -10.64
C SER A 92 9.22 -10.65 -10.27
N CYS A 93 10.46 -11.14 -10.32
CA CYS A 93 11.65 -10.32 -10.09
C CYS A 93 12.44 -10.03 -11.37
N LYS A 94 12.94 -8.79 -11.49
CA LYS A 94 13.86 -8.37 -12.56
C LYS A 94 15.29 -8.77 -12.22
N GLY A 95 15.96 -9.41 -13.18
CA GLY A 95 17.36 -9.80 -13.07
C GLY A 95 17.56 -11.23 -12.55
N GLU A 96 18.65 -11.86 -12.99
CA GLU A 96 18.90 -13.29 -12.75
C GLU A 96 19.10 -13.63 -11.26
N GLU A 97 19.81 -12.78 -10.51
CA GLU A 97 20.06 -13.03 -9.08
C GLU A 97 18.79 -12.81 -8.24
N ALA A 98 18.01 -11.77 -8.53
CA ALA A 98 16.73 -11.56 -7.86
C ALA A 98 15.71 -12.65 -8.21
N ALA A 99 15.72 -13.19 -9.43
CA ALA A 99 14.90 -14.34 -9.79
C ALA A 99 15.32 -15.61 -9.03
N ARG A 100 16.62 -15.81 -8.79
CA ARG A 100 17.13 -16.90 -7.94
C ARG A 100 16.71 -16.72 -6.47
N MET A 101 16.82 -15.52 -5.93
CA MET A 101 16.26 -15.17 -4.61
C MET A 101 14.77 -15.51 -4.54
N TYR A 102 13.98 -15.05 -5.53
CA TYR A 102 12.54 -15.27 -5.57
C TYR A 102 12.18 -16.77 -5.53
N ALA A 103 12.87 -17.59 -6.33
CA ALA A 103 12.68 -19.04 -6.32
C ALA A 103 13.11 -19.69 -4.99
N ALA A 104 14.23 -19.26 -4.41
CA ALA A 104 14.69 -19.78 -3.12
C ALA A 104 13.72 -19.44 -1.98
N LEU A 105 13.10 -18.27 -2.03
CA LEU A 105 12.08 -17.84 -1.05
C LEU A 105 10.78 -18.64 -1.19
N GLU A 106 10.36 -18.95 -2.43
CA GLU A 106 9.17 -19.79 -2.67
C GLU A 106 9.34 -21.20 -2.07
N GLU A 107 10.55 -21.75 -2.13
CA GLU A 107 10.85 -23.08 -1.59
C GLU A 107 11.02 -23.09 -0.07
N ASN A 108 11.73 -22.10 0.48
CA ASN A 108 12.22 -22.17 1.87
C ASN A 108 11.39 -21.32 2.86
N LEU A 109 10.87 -20.17 2.43
CA LEU A 109 10.22 -19.18 3.29
C LEU A 109 8.93 -18.62 2.65
N PRO A 110 8.00 -19.46 2.18
CA PRO A 110 6.88 -19.02 1.35
C PRO A 110 5.95 -18.02 2.04
N ASP A 111 5.63 -18.22 3.33
CA ASP A 111 4.72 -17.34 4.07
C ASP A 111 5.36 -15.98 4.38
N LEU A 112 6.64 -15.98 4.75
CA LEU A 112 7.40 -14.76 4.97
C LEU A 112 7.51 -13.94 3.67
N ALA A 113 7.82 -14.63 2.56
CA ALA A 113 7.92 -14.01 1.25
C ALA A 113 6.57 -13.49 0.76
N ARG A 114 5.48 -14.21 1.01
CA ARG A 114 4.11 -13.74 0.74
C ARG A 114 3.89 -12.38 1.40
N GLN A 115 4.20 -12.27 2.68
CA GLN A 115 4.03 -11.04 3.43
C GLN A 115 4.92 -9.92 2.88
N ALA A 116 6.19 -10.21 2.60
CA ALA A 116 7.14 -9.24 2.06
C ALA A 116 6.75 -8.71 0.66
N ILE A 117 6.25 -9.58 -0.23
CA ILE A 117 5.77 -9.19 -1.56
C ILE A 117 4.57 -8.25 -1.45
N ILE A 118 3.61 -8.56 -0.57
CA ILE A 118 2.43 -7.71 -0.34
C ILE A 118 2.86 -6.37 0.27
N THR A 119 3.74 -6.38 1.28
CA THR A 119 4.28 -5.16 1.90
C THR A 119 4.96 -4.26 0.85
N ALA A 120 5.84 -4.82 0.01
CA ALA A 120 6.51 -4.08 -1.06
C ALA A 120 5.51 -3.58 -2.14
N PHE A 121 4.46 -4.36 -2.44
CA PHE A 121 3.38 -3.94 -3.33
C PHE A 121 2.65 -2.71 -2.80
N LEU A 122 2.26 -2.73 -1.52
CA LEU A 122 1.55 -1.63 -0.88
C LEU A 122 2.42 -0.38 -0.81
N TYR A 123 3.70 -0.52 -0.45
CA TYR A 123 4.66 0.59 -0.46
C TYR A 123 4.77 1.25 -1.84
N LYS A 124 4.83 0.45 -2.91
CA LYS A 124 4.87 0.97 -4.28
C LYS A 124 3.55 1.55 -4.77
N ASN A 125 2.44 1.33 -4.05
CA ASN A 125 1.10 1.70 -4.49
C ASN A 125 0.25 2.32 -3.36
N PRO A 126 0.72 3.38 -2.67
CA PRO A 126 0.04 3.94 -1.49
C PRO A 126 -1.42 4.35 -1.77
N ARG A 127 -1.67 5.00 -2.91
CA ARG A 127 -3.02 5.41 -3.35
C ARG A 127 -4.03 4.26 -3.56
N LYS A 128 -3.59 3.00 -3.57
CA LYS A 128 -4.50 1.86 -3.77
C LYS A 128 -5.17 1.40 -2.48
N TRP A 129 -4.68 1.84 -1.33
CA TRP A 129 -5.09 1.30 -0.04
C TRP A 129 -5.05 2.31 1.11
N ASP A 130 -4.43 3.47 0.92
CA ASP A 130 -4.46 4.52 1.92
C ASP A 130 -5.86 5.15 1.98
N ASP A 131 -6.48 5.09 3.16
CA ASP A 131 -7.84 5.59 3.39
C ASP A 131 -7.92 7.13 3.28
N ASP A 132 -6.78 7.83 3.30
CA ASP A 132 -6.69 9.30 3.17
C ASP A 132 -6.93 9.79 1.73
N ASP A 133 -6.83 8.92 0.72
CA ASP A 133 -7.18 9.24 -0.69
C ASP A 133 -8.64 8.84 -0.98
N GLN A 134 -9.57 9.36 -0.18
CA GLN A 134 -10.98 9.53 -0.57
C GLN A 134 -11.02 10.60 -1.66
N SER A 135 -10.56 10.25 -2.87
CA SER A 135 -10.60 11.15 -4.02
C SER A 135 -12.02 11.71 -4.17
N LEU A 136 -12.11 12.98 -4.56
CA LEU A 136 -13.37 13.72 -4.80
C LEU A 136 -14.41 12.94 -5.63
N ASP A 137 -14.00 11.91 -6.37
CA ASP A 137 -14.87 11.00 -7.13
C ASP A 137 -15.83 10.17 -6.25
N GLN A 138 -15.52 9.91 -4.97
CA GLN A 138 -16.46 9.29 -4.03
C GLN A 138 -17.39 10.32 -3.34
N LEU A 139 -16.95 11.58 -3.23
CA LEU A 139 -17.79 12.67 -2.74
C LEU A 139 -18.86 13.08 -3.78
N SER A 140 -18.55 12.97 -5.08
CA SER A 140 -19.53 13.20 -6.16
C SER A 140 -20.47 12.02 -6.42
N ALA A 141 -20.10 10.79 -5.99
CA ALA A 141 -20.95 9.61 -6.15
C ALA A 141 -22.15 9.57 -5.19
N ASN A 142 -22.18 10.43 -4.16
CA ASN A 142 -23.32 10.62 -3.27
C ASN A 142 -23.97 12.01 -3.43
N ASP A 143 -23.57 12.80 -4.43
CA ASP A 143 -24.28 14.00 -4.87
C ASP A 143 -25.16 13.63 -6.07
N ASP A 144 -25.97 12.58 -5.90
CA ASP A 144 -27.20 12.47 -6.67
C ASP A 144 -28.06 13.63 -6.19
N GLY A 145 -27.96 14.74 -6.91
CA GLY A 145 -28.88 15.85 -6.83
C GLY A 145 -30.30 15.33 -6.99
N ASP A 146 -30.93 15.04 -5.87
CA ASP A 146 -32.36 14.87 -5.79
C ASP A 146 -32.92 16.31 -5.84
N ASP A 147 -33.10 16.78 -7.08
CA ASP A 147 -34.07 17.82 -7.43
C ASP A 147 -35.45 17.32 -6.93
N VAL A 148 -35.69 17.46 -5.63
CA VAL A 148 -37.04 17.58 -5.10
C VAL A 148 -37.45 19.04 -5.29
N ASP A 149 -38.07 19.28 -6.44
CA ASP A 149 -38.98 20.39 -6.66
C ASP A 149 -40.07 20.33 -5.58
N ASP A 150 -39.87 21.05 -4.48
CA ASP A 150 -40.89 21.30 -3.48
C ASP A 150 -41.32 22.76 -3.59
N GLU A 151 -42.36 22.99 -4.39
CA GLU A 151 -43.19 24.19 -4.34
C GLU A 151 -43.71 24.37 -2.90
N GLY A 152 -43.00 25.15 -2.09
CA GLY A 152 -43.33 25.30 -0.68
C GLY A 152 -42.83 26.58 -0.03
N GLN A 153 -43.41 27.71 -0.42
CA GLN A 153 -43.52 28.96 0.36
C GLN A 153 -42.30 29.39 1.19
N ALA A 154 -41.54 30.35 0.66
CA ALA A 154 -40.77 31.26 1.49
C ALA A 154 -41.74 31.97 2.47
N THR A 155 -41.77 31.54 3.73
CA THR A 155 -42.38 32.32 4.81
C THR A 155 -41.38 33.40 5.23
N ASP A 156 -41.77 34.65 5.00
CA ASP A 156 -41.10 35.92 5.35
C ASP A 156 -40.89 36.13 6.87
N ASP A 157 -40.45 35.12 7.61
CA ASP A 157 -40.31 35.18 9.08
C ASP A 157 -38.88 35.44 9.57
N PHE A 158 -37.90 35.53 8.65
CA PHE A 158 -36.50 35.86 9.01
C PHE A 158 -36.14 37.34 8.77
N ALA A 159 -36.97 38.09 8.04
CA ALA A 159 -36.71 39.50 7.70
C ALA A 159 -37.20 40.49 8.77
N GLN A 160 -37.98 40.06 9.77
CA GLN A 160 -38.50 40.93 10.83
C GLN A 160 -37.70 40.88 12.14
N MET A 161 -36.65 40.05 12.25
CA MET A 161 -35.87 39.97 13.50
C MET A 161 -34.89 41.15 13.69
N PHE A 162 -34.70 42.00 12.67
CA PHE A 162 -33.73 43.09 12.72
C PHE A 162 -34.33 44.50 12.56
N ASP A 163 -35.66 44.65 12.55
CA ASP A 163 -36.30 45.95 12.36
C ASP A 163 -37.54 46.13 13.27
N GLN A 164 -37.30 46.19 14.58
CA GLN A 164 -38.15 46.73 15.67
C GLN A 164 -37.34 46.50 16.98
N ASP A 165 -36.85 47.49 17.72
CA ASP A 165 -37.33 48.83 17.98
C ASP A 165 -36.16 49.78 18.23
N GLY A 166 -36.30 51.02 17.74
CA GLY A 166 -35.57 52.17 18.25
C GLY A 166 -36.41 52.92 19.29
N ASP A 167 -35.77 53.32 20.38
CA ASP A 167 -35.96 54.60 21.09
C ASP A 167 -34.75 54.86 22.02
#